data_AF-A0A7R8ZJR3-F1
#
_entry.id   AF-A0A7R8ZJR3-F1
#
_cell.length_a   1.000
_cell.length_b   1.000
_cell.length_c   1.000
_cell.angle_alpha   90.00
_cell.angle_beta   90.00
_cell.angle_gamma   90.00
#
_symmetry.space_group_name_H-M   'P 1'
#
loop_
_entity.id
_entity.type
_entity.pdbx_description
1 polymer ?
#
loop_
_entity_poly.entity_id
_entity_poly.type
_entity_poly.pdbx_seq_one_letter_code
_entity_poly.pdbx_strand_id
1 'polypeptide(L)'
;MAKWGEGDPRWIVEDRPDHKNVNNWHWTEKDASGWSREKLRQLLDGLVIEHASIGRCEITELSEITGEATANNRKGKLIFLYEWVLKLKWKGKCFGKEKEVTGTIEIPNLSDENTADEVDIEVATKGNSSESNLLLEMMKSKGKEAVRNKILEYMTELRDRYAQDLILPTKSSTVENPASTSSSMGINSTNSSAGVKLRTEPIKKEIKRVPTERGSHVNVGDLELEQQFHCRAEELYRALTVPDMIRAFTGGNAELEVKPGGKFILFGGNVSGSFEELVENEKIVQSWRFQSWQPGHHSRVVFSLKDDPKEGNTILQLKQTGVPIQDIERTREGWKRYYWDAMKRTFGFGSFLC
;
A
#
# COMPACT_ATOMS: atom_id res chain seq x y z
N MET A 1 -21.35 32.75 -6.76
CA MET A 1 -20.18 33.61 -7.05
C MET A 1 -19.45 33.85 -5.74
N ALA A 2 -18.13 33.70 -5.71
CA ALA A 2 -17.32 34.06 -4.53
C ALA A 2 -17.27 35.59 -4.35
N LYS A 3 -16.93 36.08 -3.15
CA LYS A 3 -16.77 37.53 -2.93
C LYS A 3 -15.45 38.01 -3.51
N TRP A 4 -15.45 39.24 -4.03
CA TRP A 4 -14.24 39.91 -4.48
C TRP A 4 -13.28 40.11 -3.30
N GLY A 5 -12.09 39.51 -3.36
CA GLY A 5 -11.09 39.50 -2.28
C GLY A 5 -11.04 38.22 -1.44
N GLU A 6 -12.05 37.34 -1.50
CA GLU A 6 -12.07 36.03 -0.83
C GLU A 6 -12.02 34.89 -1.87
N GLY A 7 -10.87 34.73 -2.53
CA GLY A 7 -10.63 33.61 -3.44
C GLY A 7 -10.34 32.31 -2.68
N ASP A 8 -10.83 31.17 -3.18
CA ASP A 8 -10.37 29.84 -2.73
C ASP A 8 -8.84 29.77 -2.96
N PRO A 9 -8.02 29.39 -1.95
CA PRO A 9 -6.57 29.24 -2.12
C PRO A 9 -6.13 28.36 -3.29
N ARG A 10 -7.00 27.46 -3.79
CA ARG A 10 -6.78 26.65 -5.01
C ARG A 10 -6.74 27.48 -6.29
N TRP A 11 -7.32 28.68 -6.29
CA TRP A 11 -7.49 29.57 -7.45
C TRP A 11 -6.77 30.91 -7.33
N ILE A 12 -6.08 31.18 -6.22
CA ILE A 12 -5.25 32.40 -6.09
C ILE A 12 -3.98 32.22 -6.93
N VAL A 13 -3.96 32.83 -8.11
CA VAL A 13 -2.72 33.04 -8.88
C VAL A 13 -1.97 34.21 -8.24
N GLU A 14 -1.15 33.91 -7.23
CA GLU A 14 -0.15 34.86 -6.75
C GLU A 14 0.86 35.13 -7.87
N ASP A 15 1.02 36.39 -8.26
CA ASP A 15 2.01 36.77 -9.27
C ASP A 15 3.40 36.78 -8.63
N ARG A 16 4.16 35.69 -8.84
CA ARG A 16 5.43 35.44 -8.16
C ARG A 16 6.61 35.95 -9.00
N PRO A 17 7.53 36.74 -8.42
CA PRO A 17 8.70 37.27 -9.13
C PRO A 17 9.76 36.20 -9.48
N ASP A 18 9.51 34.92 -9.20
CA ASP A 18 10.35 33.79 -9.59
C ASP A 18 9.85 33.04 -10.85
N HIS A 19 8.72 33.46 -11.43
CA HIS A 19 8.04 32.82 -12.57
C HIS A 19 7.80 31.30 -12.42
N LYS A 20 7.80 30.78 -11.18
CA LYS A 20 7.90 29.33 -10.95
C LYS A 20 6.53 28.64 -11.02
N ASN A 21 6.48 27.55 -11.78
CA ASN A 21 5.28 26.80 -12.20
C ASN A 21 4.15 26.71 -11.15
N VAL A 22 3.20 27.65 -11.23
CA VAL A 22 2.06 27.73 -10.31
C VAL A 22 1.21 26.46 -10.44
N ASN A 23 0.82 25.89 -9.29
CA ASN A 23 -0.01 24.68 -9.17
C ASN A 23 0.49 23.42 -9.92
N ASN A 24 1.78 23.34 -10.28
CA ASN A 24 2.32 22.26 -11.12
C ASN A 24 1.50 22.02 -12.41
N TRP A 25 1.07 23.11 -13.04
CA TRP A 25 0.23 23.09 -14.24
C TRP A 25 1.02 22.70 -15.51
N HIS A 26 2.24 23.22 -15.62
CA HIS A 26 3.21 22.81 -16.65
C HIS A 26 3.89 21.50 -16.24
N TRP A 27 4.36 20.73 -17.23
CA TRP A 27 5.14 19.51 -17.02
C TRP A 27 6.40 19.82 -16.20
N THR A 28 6.60 19.10 -15.09
CA THR A 28 7.90 19.07 -14.40
C THR A 28 8.40 17.63 -14.33
N GLU A 29 9.60 17.45 -14.83
CA GLU A 29 10.30 16.17 -14.94
C GLU A 29 11.53 16.22 -14.05
N LYS A 30 11.79 15.12 -13.35
CA LYS A 30 12.99 14.94 -12.53
C LYS A 30 13.62 13.60 -12.86
N ASP A 31 14.94 13.60 -13.05
CA ASP A 31 15.70 12.35 -13.03
C ASP A 31 15.54 11.68 -11.65
N ALA A 32 15.20 10.41 -11.68
CA ALA A 32 15.19 9.50 -10.54
C ALA A 32 16.19 8.35 -10.72
N SER A 33 16.90 8.29 -11.85
CA SER A 33 17.84 7.22 -12.19
C SER A 33 19.01 7.15 -11.22
N GLY A 34 19.56 8.29 -10.80
CA GLY A 34 20.64 8.34 -9.79
C GLY A 34 20.19 7.73 -8.45
N TRP A 35 19.07 8.20 -7.92
CA TRP A 35 18.50 7.70 -6.66
C TRP A 35 18.08 6.24 -6.75
N SER A 36 17.45 5.83 -7.87
CA SER A 36 16.99 4.46 -8.08
C SER A 36 18.15 3.47 -8.12
N ARG A 37 19.26 3.83 -8.78
CA ARG A 37 20.47 2.98 -8.82
C ARG A 37 21.08 2.78 -7.44
N GLU A 38 21.07 3.82 -6.59
CA GLU A 38 21.51 3.69 -5.19
C GLU A 38 20.54 2.83 -4.37
N LYS A 39 19.23 3.09 -4.49
CA LYS A 39 18.20 2.41 -3.71
C LYS A 39 18.11 0.91 -4.04
N LEU A 40 18.14 0.55 -5.33
CA LEU A 40 18.12 -0.86 -5.76
C LEU A 40 19.35 -1.63 -5.25
N ARG A 41 20.52 -0.98 -5.13
CA ARG A 41 21.69 -1.56 -4.45
C ARG A 41 21.43 -1.78 -2.97
N GLN A 42 21.02 -0.74 -2.24
CA GLN A 42 20.72 -0.81 -0.80
C GLN A 42 19.69 -1.89 -0.42
N LEU A 43 18.79 -2.25 -1.34
CA LEU A 43 17.72 -3.23 -1.09
C LEU A 43 18.11 -4.69 -1.43
N LEU A 44 19.05 -4.88 -2.36
CA LEU A 44 19.35 -6.18 -2.96
C LEU A 44 20.77 -6.68 -2.60
N ASP A 45 21.74 -5.78 -2.41
CA ASP A 45 23.08 -6.13 -1.95
C ASP A 45 23.03 -6.65 -0.51
N GLY A 46 23.55 -7.85 -0.26
CA GLY A 46 23.52 -8.50 1.06
C GLY A 46 22.19 -9.17 1.43
N LEU A 47 21.22 -9.29 0.51
CA LEU A 47 19.94 -9.95 0.78
C LEU A 47 20.15 -11.44 1.11
N VAL A 48 19.84 -11.84 2.35
CA VAL A 48 19.97 -13.22 2.84
C VAL A 48 18.66 -13.98 2.67
N ILE A 49 18.74 -15.20 2.13
CA ILE A 49 17.62 -16.09 1.86
C ILE A 49 17.90 -17.44 2.53
N GLU A 50 17.13 -17.78 3.56
CA GLU A 50 17.33 -19.00 4.37
C GLU A 50 16.14 -19.96 4.30
N HIS A 51 16.44 -21.26 4.30
CA HIS A 51 15.44 -22.32 4.39
C HIS A 51 15.96 -23.45 5.28
N ALA A 52 15.31 -23.64 6.45
CA ALA A 52 15.75 -24.54 7.53
C ALA A 52 16.22 -25.94 7.09
N SER A 53 15.56 -26.55 6.10
CA SER A 53 15.90 -27.90 5.60
C SER A 53 16.95 -27.94 4.48
N ILE A 54 17.31 -26.81 3.89
CA ILE A 54 18.13 -26.74 2.66
C ILE A 54 19.47 -26.05 2.95
N GLY A 55 19.45 -24.79 3.38
CA GLY A 55 20.66 -23.98 3.51
C GLY A 55 20.40 -22.49 3.57
N ARG A 56 21.45 -21.73 3.28
CA ARG A 56 21.49 -20.26 3.22
C ARG A 56 22.07 -19.81 1.88
N CYS A 57 21.40 -18.87 1.24
CA CYS A 57 21.91 -18.07 0.14
C CYS A 57 22.04 -16.59 0.55
N GLU A 58 22.89 -15.86 -0.16
CA GLU A 58 23.16 -14.45 0.03
C GLU A 58 23.41 -13.83 -1.35
N ILE A 59 22.68 -12.76 -1.69
CA ILE A 59 22.98 -11.93 -2.86
C ILE A 59 24.22 -11.10 -2.53
N THR A 60 25.29 -11.28 -3.31
CA THR A 60 26.60 -10.68 -3.02
C THR A 60 26.78 -9.32 -3.65
N GLU A 61 26.21 -9.10 -4.83
CA GLU A 61 26.29 -7.83 -5.57
C GLU A 61 25.24 -7.75 -6.69
N LEU A 62 24.62 -6.58 -6.84
CA LEU A 62 23.96 -6.09 -8.04
C LEU A 62 25.04 -5.67 -9.05
N SER A 63 25.57 -6.66 -9.75
CA SER A 63 26.73 -6.52 -10.64
C SER A 63 26.49 -5.63 -11.87
N GLU A 64 25.29 -5.66 -12.44
CA GLU A 64 24.88 -4.77 -13.54
C GLU A 64 23.52 -4.14 -13.22
N ILE A 65 23.38 -2.85 -13.52
CA ILE A 65 22.13 -2.09 -13.46
C ILE A 65 22.15 -1.07 -14.60
N THR A 66 21.36 -1.34 -15.64
CA THR A 66 21.24 -0.51 -16.84
C THR A 66 19.78 -0.15 -17.07
N GLY A 67 19.52 1.07 -17.55
CA GLY A 67 18.18 1.65 -17.60
C GLY A 67 18.11 2.99 -16.88
N GLU A 68 16.90 3.52 -16.73
CA GLU A 68 16.61 4.85 -16.21
C GLU A 68 15.26 4.94 -15.49
N ALA A 69 15.06 6.04 -14.76
CA ALA A 69 13.81 6.36 -14.09
C ALA A 69 13.57 7.88 -14.11
N THR A 70 12.36 8.32 -14.44
CA THR A 70 11.93 9.71 -14.34
C THR A 70 10.67 9.82 -13.47
N ALA A 71 10.62 10.89 -12.67
CA ALA A 71 9.46 11.26 -11.88
C ALA A 71 8.83 12.52 -12.50
N ASN A 72 7.66 12.33 -13.10
CA ASN A 72 6.95 13.36 -13.84
C ASN A 72 5.73 13.84 -13.05
N ASN A 73 5.54 15.16 -12.94
CA ASN A 73 4.39 15.76 -12.28
C ASN A 73 3.60 16.58 -13.31
N ARG A 74 2.31 16.25 -13.45
CA ARG A 74 1.38 16.91 -14.38
C ARG A 74 0.02 17.09 -13.71
N LYS A 75 -0.44 18.34 -13.56
CA LYS A 75 -1.72 18.68 -12.91
C LYS A 75 -1.84 18.04 -11.50
N GLY A 76 -0.74 17.98 -10.74
CA GLY A 76 -0.70 17.40 -9.39
C GLY A 76 -0.76 15.87 -9.33
N LYS A 77 -0.64 15.16 -10.47
CA LYS A 77 -0.47 13.70 -10.51
C LYS A 77 1.01 13.39 -10.77
N LEU A 78 1.58 12.54 -9.92
CA LEU A 78 2.84 11.84 -10.20
C LEU A 78 2.60 10.74 -11.22
N ILE A 79 3.51 10.65 -12.18
CA ILE A 79 3.67 9.56 -13.15
C ILE A 79 5.15 9.19 -13.09
N PHE A 80 5.45 7.96 -12.70
CA PHE A 80 6.79 7.42 -12.80
C PHE A 80 6.90 6.68 -14.12
N LEU A 81 7.98 6.92 -14.85
CA LEU A 81 8.38 6.10 -15.98
C LEU A 81 9.74 5.51 -15.63
N TYR A 82 9.88 4.19 -15.63
CA TYR A 82 11.17 3.55 -15.39
C TYR A 82 11.30 2.24 -16.16
N GLU A 83 12.53 1.92 -16.54
CA GLU A 83 12.89 0.65 -17.14
C GLU A 83 14.27 0.26 -16.60
N TRP A 84 14.37 -0.93 -16.01
CA TRP A 84 15.61 -1.45 -15.44
C TRP A 84 15.89 -2.89 -15.89
N VAL A 85 17.12 -3.11 -16.34
CA VAL A 85 17.73 -4.43 -16.50
C VAL A 85 18.72 -4.63 -15.37
N LEU A 86 18.53 -5.68 -14.56
CA LEU A 86 19.35 -5.95 -13.37
C LEU A 86 20.01 -7.32 -13.46
N LYS A 87 21.31 -7.41 -13.18
CA LYS A 87 22.01 -8.70 -12.98
C LYS A 87 22.70 -8.76 -11.64
N LEU A 88 22.30 -9.72 -10.83
CA LEU A 88 22.82 -9.95 -9.48
C LEU A 88 23.63 -11.25 -9.43
N LYS A 89 24.64 -11.29 -8.58
CA LYS A 89 25.39 -12.50 -8.24
C LYS A 89 24.99 -12.95 -6.84
N TRP A 90 24.95 -14.27 -6.63
CA TRP A 90 24.67 -14.85 -5.33
C TRP A 90 25.60 -16.02 -5.03
N LYS A 91 25.78 -16.29 -3.73
CA LYS A 91 26.49 -17.45 -3.18
C LYS A 91 25.57 -18.17 -2.19
N GLY A 92 25.80 -19.45 -1.95
CA GLY A 92 25.03 -20.22 -0.96
C GLY A 92 25.68 -21.53 -0.56
N LYS A 93 25.26 -22.06 0.59
CA LYS A 93 25.73 -23.32 1.18
C LYS A 93 24.56 -24.12 1.70
N CYS A 94 24.55 -25.42 1.41
CA CYS A 94 23.59 -26.35 2.01
C CYS A 94 23.95 -26.64 3.46
N PHE A 95 22.96 -26.88 4.33
CA PHE A 95 23.24 -27.32 5.70
C PHE A 95 24.03 -28.64 5.71
N GLY A 96 25.05 -28.71 6.57
CA GLY A 96 25.94 -29.86 6.69
C GLY A 96 26.95 -30.04 5.55
N LYS A 97 27.09 -29.08 4.62
CA LYS A 97 28.08 -29.15 3.52
C LYS A 97 28.88 -27.85 3.41
N GLU A 98 30.21 -27.95 3.39
CA GLU A 98 31.11 -26.79 3.32
C GLU A 98 31.16 -26.12 1.94
N LYS A 99 30.86 -26.88 0.88
CA LYS A 99 31.00 -26.44 -0.51
C LYS A 99 30.05 -25.29 -0.84
N GLU A 100 30.61 -24.14 -1.17
CA GLU A 100 29.87 -22.99 -1.67
C GLU A 100 29.44 -23.21 -3.13
N VAL A 101 28.18 -22.90 -3.42
CA VAL A 101 27.63 -22.77 -4.78
C VAL A 101 27.50 -21.29 -5.09
N THR A 102 27.76 -20.89 -6.32
CA THR A 102 27.51 -19.52 -6.81
C THR A 102 26.55 -19.54 -7.99
N GLY A 103 25.91 -18.41 -8.25
CA GLY A 103 24.94 -18.26 -9.33
C GLY A 103 24.67 -16.82 -9.69
N THR A 104 23.72 -16.62 -10.61
CA THR A 104 23.20 -15.32 -11.01
C THR A 104 21.68 -15.27 -10.84
N ILE A 105 21.17 -14.05 -10.71
CA ILE A 105 19.75 -13.69 -10.88
C ILE A 105 19.73 -12.60 -11.94
N GLU A 106 18.86 -12.71 -12.93
CA GLU A 106 18.71 -11.70 -13.99
C GLU A 106 17.25 -11.27 -14.09
N ILE A 107 17.03 -9.96 -14.19
CA ILE A 107 15.72 -9.33 -14.31
C ILE A 107 15.76 -8.54 -15.61
N PRO A 108 15.24 -9.09 -16.72
CA PRO A 108 15.42 -8.54 -18.06
C PRO A 108 14.50 -7.33 -18.33
N ASN A 109 13.40 -7.21 -17.59
CA ASN A 109 12.53 -6.04 -17.61
C ASN A 109 11.92 -5.83 -16.20
N LEU A 110 12.27 -4.71 -15.58
CA LEU A 110 11.57 -4.12 -14.45
C LEU A 110 11.10 -2.72 -14.87
N SER A 111 9.84 -2.62 -15.29
CA SER A 111 9.23 -1.37 -15.76
C SER A 111 8.03 -0.91 -14.92
N ASP A 112 7.58 0.33 -15.09
CA ASP A 112 6.35 0.83 -14.46
C ASP A 112 5.06 0.17 -15.00
N GLU A 113 5.12 -0.50 -16.16
CA GLU A 113 4.03 -1.33 -16.68
C GLU A 113 3.89 -2.68 -15.94
N ASN A 114 4.91 -3.13 -15.20
CA ASN A 114 4.90 -4.42 -14.51
C ASN A 114 4.62 -4.28 -13.00
N THR A 115 3.65 -5.03 -12.47
CA THR A 115 3.56 -5.20 -11.01
C THR A 115 4.66 -6.13 -10.51
N ALA A 116 5.04 -6.03 -9.23
CA ALA A 116 6.13 -6.83 -8.65
C ALA A 116 5.93 -8.36 -8.78
N ASP A 117 4.68 -8.84 -8.89
CA ASP A 117 4.34 -10.24 -9.12
C ASP A 117 4.49 -10.70 -10.58
N GLU A 118 4.42 -9.75 -11.52
CA GLU A 118 4.57 -9.96 -12.98
C GLU A 118 6.04 -9.84 -13.43
N VAL A 119 6.91 -9.19 -12.64
CA VAL A 119 8.34 -9.06 -12.96
C VAL A 119 9.00 -10.43 -13.15
N ASP A 120 9.50 -10.67 -14.36
CA ASP A 120 10.26 -11.87 -14.68
C ASP A 120 11.62 -11.86 -13.98
N ILE A 121 11.94 -12.96 -13.30
CA ILE A 121 13.18 -13.15 -12.57
C ILE A 121 13.76 -14.49 -12.99
N GLU A 122 14.85 -14.46 -13.75
CA GLU A 122 15.62 -15.65 -14.09
C GLU A 122 16.66 -15.95 -12.99
N VAL A 123 16.93 -17.23 -12.77
CA VAL A 123 17.86 -17.69 -11.72
C VAL A 123 18.67 -18.87 -12.26
N ALA A 124 20.00 -18.77 -12.16
CA ALA A 124 20.94 -19.79 -12.63
C ALA A 124 22.02 -20.11 -11.59
N THR A 125 22.58 -21.32 -11.66
CA THR A 125 23.72 -21.79 -10.84
C THR A 125 24.93 -22.13 -11.69
N LYS A 126 26.13 -21.86 -11.15
CA LYS A 126 27.39 -22.35 -11.70
C LYS A 126 27.64 -23.79 -11.23
N GLY A 127 27.14 -24.74 -12.02
CA GLY A 127 27.29 -26.19 -11.78
C GLY A 127 25.97 -26.93 -11.67
N ASN A 128 26.05 -28.25 -11.80
CA ASN A 128 24.93 -29.21 -11.82
C ASN A 128 25.21 -30.37 -10.85
N SER A 129 25.53 -30.05 -9.58
CA SER A 129 25.57 -31.06 -8.51
C SER A 129 24.27 -31.04 -7.70
N SER A 130 24.04 -32.07 -6.87
CA SER A 130 22.82 -32.18 -6.06
C SER A 130 22.55 -30.94 -5.19
N GLU A 131 23.62 -30.33 -4.68
CA GLU A 131 23.65 -29.09 -3.91
C GLU A 131 23.27 -27.89 -4.76
N SER A 132 23.84 -27.78 -5.97
CA SER A 132 23.53 -26.70 -6.90
C SER A 132 22.04 -26.70 -7.27
N ASN A 133 21.48 -27.88 -7.57
CA ASN A 133 20.09 -27.99 -7.99
C ASN A 133 19.12 -27.71 -6.84
N LEU A 134 19.42 -28.15 -5.61
CA LEU A 134 18.61 -27.85 -4.43
C LEU A 134 18.62 -26.36 -4.06
N LEU A 135 19.79 -25.69 -4.14
CA LEU A 135 19.87 -24.25 -3.93
C LEU A 135 19.24 -23.46 -5.08
N LEU A 136 19.33 -23.95 -6.32
CA LEU A 136 18.65 -23.37 -7.48
C LEU A 136 17.12 -23.41 -7.32
N GLU A 137 16.56 -24.51 -6.83
CA GLU A 137 15.12 -24.63 -6.55
C GLU A 137 14.66 -23.73 -5.38
N MET A 138 15.47 -23.64 -4.32
CA MET A 138 15.24 -22.68 -3.21
C MET A 138 15.26 -21.22 -3.70
N MET A 139 16.20 -20.87 -4.60
CA MET A 139 16.29 -19.52 -5.16
C MET A 139 15.19 -19.24 -6.20
N LYS A 140 14.75 -20.24 -6.97
CA LYS A 140 13.61 -20.12 -7.90
C LYS A 140 12.25 -19.97 -7.19
N SER A 141 12.14 -20.43 -5.95
CA SER A 141 10.96 -20.24 -5.09
C SER A 141 11.14 -19.04 -4.17
N LYS A 142 11.68 -19.24 -2.96
CA LYS A 142 11.86 -18.19 -1.94
C LYS A 142 12.79 -17.05 -2.37
N GLY A 143 13.78 -17.32 -3.22
CA GLY A 143 14.68 -16.29 -3.71
C GLY A 143 13.95 -15.25 -4.58
N LYS A 144 13.11 -15.71 -5.53
CA LYS A 144 12.26 -14.81 -6.33
C LYS A 144 11.29 -14.02 -5.44
N GLU A 145 10.64 -14.69 -4.49
CA GLU A 145 9.72 -14.06 -3.53
C GLU A 145 10.40 -12.93 -2.73
N ALA A 146 11.59 -13.20 -2.17
CA ALA A 146 12.37 -12.21 -1.44
C ALA A 146 12.81 -11.02 -2.31
N VAL A 147 13.22 -11.26 -3.56
CA VAL A 147 13.60 -10.21 -4.51
C VAL A 147 12.38 -9.38 -4.94
N ARG A 148 11.21 -9.99 -5.18
CA ARG A 148 9.97 -9.26 -5.51
C ARG A 148 9.51 -8.35 -4.37
N ASN A 149 9.60 -8.83 -3.13
CA ASN A 149 9.31 -8.00 -1.96
C ASN A 149 10.24 -6.77 -1.88
N LYS A 150 11.52 -6.91 -2.25
CA LYS A 150 12.47 -5.79 -2.34
C LYS A 150 12.23 -4.86 -3.54
N ILE A 151 11.70 -5.36 -4.64
CA ILE A 151 11.26 -4.52 -5.77
C ILE A 151 10.01 -3.71 -5.38
N LEU A 152 9.07 -4.29 -4.63
CA LEU A 152 7.91 -3.57 -4.09
C LEU A 152 8.30 -2.48 -3.07
N GLU A 153 9.33 -2.73 -2.26
CA GLU A 153 9.94 -1.76 -1.35
C GLU A 153 10.54 -0.57 -2.14
N TYR A 154 11.26 -0.84 -3.24
CA TYR A 154 11.75 0.18 -4.18
C TYR A 154 10.61 1.00 -4.80
N MET A 155 9.56 0.35 -5.33
CA MET A 155 8.40 1.02 -5.93
C MET A 155 7.70 1.98 -4.94
N THR A 156 7.56 1.55 -3.68
CA THR A 156 6.96 2.36 -2.60
C THR A 156 7.85 3.55 -2.25
N GLU A 157 9.15 3.35 -2.03
CA GLU A 157 10.05 4.46 -1.69
C GLU A 157 10.26 5.45 -2.84
N LEU A 158 10.24 4.99 -4.11
CA LEU A 158 10.27 5.87 -5.28
C LEU A 158 9.06 6.81 -5.26
N ARG A 159 7.88 6.26 -4.97
CA ARG A 159 6.65 7.03 -4.82
C ARG A 159 6.76 8.05 -3.70
N ASP A 160 7.14 7.62 -2.50
CA ASP A 160 7.15 8.50 -1.31
C ASP A 160 8.21 9.59 -1.40
N ARG A 161 9.40 9.28 -1.95
CA ARG A 161 10.50 10.25 -2.14
C ARG A 161 10.07 11.43 -3.02
N TYR A 162 9.41 11.15 -4.14
CA TYR A 162 8.97 12.19 -5.08
C TYR A 162 7.56 12.72 -4.77
N ALA A 163 6.78 12.07 -3.90
CA ALA A 163 5.53 12.62 -3.37
C ALA A 163 5.75 13.82 -2.44
N GLN A 164 6.89 13.88 -1.75
CA GLN A 164 7.25 15.04 -0.93
C GLN A 164 7.41 16.32 -1.79
N ASP A 165 7.89 16.18 -3.04
CA ASP A 165 8.05 17.27 -4.00
C ASP A 165 6.74 17.86 -4.56
N LEU A 166 5.58 17.21 -4.33
CA LEU A 166 4.27 17.78 -4.67
C LEU A 166 3.86 18.90 -3.71
N ILE A 167 4.39 18.90 -2.48
CA ILE A 167 4.00 19.84 -1.43
C ILE A 167 4.80 21.14 -1.60
N LEU A 168 4.19 22.15 -2.24
CA LEU A 168 4.76 23.49 -2.23
C LEU A 168 4.83 24.00 -0.78
N PRO A 169 5.98 24.50 -0.31
CA PRO A 169 6.08 25.09 1.03
C PRO A 169 5.29 26.41 1.08
N THR A 170 4.17 26.40 1.79
CA THR A 170 3.37 27.60 2.07
C THR A 170 4.17 28.56 2.96
N LYS A 171 4.38 29.80 2.51
CA LYS A 171 5.09 30.84 3.28
C LYS A 171 4.22 31.38 4.43
N SER A 172 4.04 30.62 5.51
CA SER A 172 3.37 31.13 6.71
C SER A 172 3.80 30.46 8.03
N SER A 173 5.10 30.33 8.27
CA SER A 173 5.62 30.25 9.65
C SER A 173 7.07 30.70 9.71
N THR A 174 7.30 31.96 10.11
CA THR A 174 8.60 32.43 10.60
C THR A 174 8.87 31.80 11.96
N VAL A 175 9.43 30.59 11.97
CA VAL A 175 10.11 30.06 13.16
C VAL A 175 11.52 30.62 13.13
N GLU A 176 11.78 31.61 13.97
CA GLU A 176 13.13 32.11 14.19
C GLU A 176 13.99 31.00 14.81
N ASN A 177 15.17 30.76 14.26
CA ASN A 177 16.19 29.94 14.91
C ASN A 177 16.93 30.79 15.95
N PRO A 178 16.94 30.43 17.25
CA PRO A 178 18.09 30.70 18.10
C PRO A 178 19.16 29.68 17.75
N ALA A 179 20.31 30.13 17.25
CA ALA A 179 21.42 29.24 16.93
C ALA A 179 22.00 28.57 18.19
N SER A 180 22.54 27.36 18.04
CA SER A 180 23.34 26.70 19.07
C SER A 180 24.56 27.56 19.46
N THR A 181 24.80 27.76 20.75
CA THR A 181 26.05 28.30 21.29
C THR A 181 26.43 27.55 22.57
N SER A 182 27.69 27.11 22.64
CA SER A 182 28.24 26.33 23.74
C SER A 182 28.66 27.18 24.93
N SER A 183 28.33 26.76 26.15
CA SER A 183 29.11 27.12 27.35
C SER A 183 28.89 26.14 28.51
N SER A 184 29.81 26.21 29.47
CA SER A 184 30.18 25.18 30.46
C SER A 184 29.41 25.22 31.78
N MET A 185 29.34 24.04 32.43
CA MET A 185 29.34 23.80 33.89
C MET A 185 28.22 24.40 34.76
N GLY A 186 27.66 23.55 35.64
CA GLY A 186 26.74 23.99 36.69
C GLY A 186 26.15 22.83 37.50
N ILE A 187 26.94 22.24 38.41
CA ILE A 187 26.41 21.28 39.40
C ILE A 187 25.75 22.06 40.54
N ASN A 188 24.50 21.76 40.86
CA ASN A 188 24.09 21.65 42.26
C ASN A 188 22.83 20.82 42.47
N SER A 189 22.75 20.17 43.64
CA SER A 189 21.60 19.42 44.12
C SER A 189 21.18 19.98 45.47
N THR A 190 19.87 20.23 45.66
CA THR A 190 19.29 20.46 46.99
C THR A 190 17.84 19.99 47.02
N ASN A 191 17.49 19.22 48.05
CA ASN A 191 16.11 18.90 48.40
C ASN A 191 15.41 20.11 49.04
N SER A 192 14.09 20.22 48.90
CA SER A 192 13.20 20.45 50.05
C SER A 192 11.73 20.22 49.71
N SER A 193 10.94 19.87 50.71
CA SER A 193 9.62 19.25 50.60
C SER A 193 8.47 20.15 51.07
N ALA A 194 7.43 20.34 50.25
CA ALA A 194 6.02 20.47 50.65
C ALA A 194 5.10 20.51 49.40
N GLY A 195 3.92 19.90 49.33
CA GLY A 195 3.29 18.98 50.29
C GLY A 195 1.78 19.14 50.48
N VAL A 196 0.96 18.93 49.43
CA VAL A 196 -0.52 18.90 49.54
C VAL A 196 -1.13 17.74 48.73
N LYS A 197 -2.11 17.06 49.33
CA LYS A 197 -2.95 15.97 48.79
C LYS A 197 -4.07 16.55 47.89
N LEU A 198 -4.84 15.86 47.05
CA LEU A 198 -5.14 14.45 46.74
C LEU A 198 -5.47 14.42 45.20
N ARG A 199 -6.00 13.42 44.47
CA ARG A 199 -6.61 12.11 44.73
C ARG A 199 -6.52 11.21 43.48
N THR A 200 -6.51 9.89 43.67
CA THR A 200 -6.68 8.85 42.64
C THR A 200 -8.06 8.17 42.76
N GLU A 201 -8.64 7.70 41.64
CA GLU A 201 -9.07 6.30 41.40
C GLU A 201 -9.88 6.18 40.07
N PRO A 202 -9.82 5.04 39.35
CA PRO A 202 -10.48 4.83 38.06
C PRO A 202 -11.83 4.10 38.19
N ILE A 203 -12.59 3.99 37.08
CA ILE A 203 -13.79 3.13 37.00
C ILE A 203 -13.65 2.07 35.90
N LYS A 204 -13.66 0.82 36.34
CA LYS A 204 -13.69 -0.43 35.57
C LYS A 204 -15.13 -0.78 35.17
N LYS A 205 -15.35 -1.34 33.97
CA LYS A 205 -16.54 -2.15 33.66
C LYS A 205 -16.15 -3.38 32.84
N GLU A 206 -16.89 -4.47 33.05
CA GLU A 206 -16.42 -5.82 32.71
C GLU A 206 -17.25 -6.50 31.62
N ILE A 207 -16.51 -7.18 30.74
CA ILE A 207 -16.76 -8.53 30.19
C ILE A 207 -18.17 -9.10 30.38
N LYS A 208 -18.79 -9.51 29.27
CA LYS A 208 -19.57 -10.75 29.22
C LYS A 208 -19.01 -11.68 28.14
N ARG A 209 -18.68 -12.91 28.53
CA ARG A 209 -18.36 -14.03 27.63
C ARG A 209 -19.49 -15.06 27.77
N VAL A 210 -19.90 -15.68 26.65
CA VAL A 210 -20.64 -16.95 26.62
C VAL A 210 -19.95 -17.83 25.55
N PRO A 211 -19.68 -19.12 25.77
CA PRO A 211 -18.72 -19.87 24.96
C PRO A 211 -19.33 -20.88 23.99
N THR A 212 -18.80 -20.97 22.76
CA THR A 212 -18.95 -22.15 21.91
C THR A 212 -17.71 -22.40 21.04
N GLU A 213 -17.07 -23.55 21.30
CA GLU A 213 -16.19 -24.37 20.45
C GLU A 213 -15.14 -23.80 19.46
N ARG A 214 -13.89 -24.20 19.73
CA ARG A 214 -12.87 -24.71 18.76
C ARG A 214 -12.67 -23.95 17.43
N GLY A 215 -11.90 -22.87 17.50
CA GLY A 215 -11.20 -22.27 16.36
C GLY A 215 -9.81 -21.77 16.77
N SER A 216 -8.88 -21.65 15.81
CA SER A 216 -7.56 -21.04 16.02
C SER A 216 -7.71 -19.57 16.44
N HIS A 217 -6.93 -19.14 17.45
CA HIS A 217 -6.86 -17.72 17.85
C HIS A 217 -6.08 -16.90 16.81
N VAL A 218 -6.76 -16.56 15.71
CA VAL A 218 -6.32 -15.50 14.79
C VAL A 218 -6.51 -14.17 15.51
N ASN A 219 -5.43 -13.40 15.67
CA ASN A 219 -5.54 -12.03 16.17
C ASN A 219 -6.18 -11.18 15.06
N VAL A 220 -7.34 -10.60 15.36
CA VAL A 220 -8.11 -9.76 14.45
C VAL A 220 -8.07 -8.29 14.87
N GLY A 221 -8.28 -7.40 13.91
CA GLY A 221 -8.58 -6.00 14.13
C GLY A 221 -9.72 -5.52 13.22
N ASP A 222 -10.07 -4.25 13.38
CA ASP A 222 -11.14 -3.58 12.64
C ASP A 222 -10.54 -2.50 11.74
N LEU A 223 -11.21 -2.25 10.61
CA LEU A 223 -10.82 -1.32 9.57
C LEU A 223 -12.00 -0.41 9.23
N GLU A 224 -11.83 0.89 9.46
CA GLU A 224 -12.79 1.93 9.06
C GLU A 224 -12.15 2.81 7.97
N LEU A 225 -12.89 3.06 6.89
CA LEU A 225 -12.45 3.84 5.73
C LEU A 225 -13.62 4.64 5.17
N GLU A 226 -13.35 5.86 4.72
CA GLU A 226 -14.34 6.77 4.14
C GLU A 226 -13.87 7.25 2.76
N GLN A 227 -14.79 7.30 1.80
CA GLN A 227 -14.51 7.80 0.45
C GLN A 227 -15.75 8.50 -0.13
N GLN A 228 -15.57 9.77 -0.51
CA GLN A 228 -16.50 10.53 -1.33
C GLN A 228 -16.46 10.07 -2.81
N PHE A 229 -17.61 10.01 -3.45
CA PHE A 229 -17.80 9.74 -4.87
C PHE A 229 -18.70 10.81 -5.50
N HIS A 230 -18.46 11.13 -6.77
CA HIS A 230 -19.25 12.08 -7.57
C HIS A 230 -20.37 11.35 -8.31
N CYS A 231 -21.30 10.77 -7.56
CA CYS A 231 -22.51 10.12 -8.04
C CYS A 231 -23.58 10.13 -6.95
N ARG A 232 -24.78 9.60 -7.26
CA ARG A 232 -25.85 9.35 -6.27
C ARG A 232 -25.67 7.98 -5.63
N ALA A 233 -26.22 7.80 -4.43
CA ALA A 233 -26.12 6.55 -3.70
C ALA A 233 -26.78 5.39 -4.45
N GLU A 234 -27.81 5.67 -5.25
CA GLU A 234 -28.41 4.71 -6.20
C GLU A 234 -27.39 4.14 -7.20
N GLU A 235 -26.60 4.98 -7.86
CA GLU A 235 -25.62 4.51 -8.85
C GLU A 235 -24.42 3.81 -8.20
N LEU A 236 -24.03 4.24 -7.00
CA LEU A 236 -22.99 3.57 -6.23
C LEU A 236 -23.46 2.22 -5.66
N TYR A 237 -24.71 2.13 -5.21
CA TYR A 237 -25.35 0.88 -4.80
C TYR A 237 -25.48 -0.08 -5.98
N ARG A 238 -25.91 0.40 -7.16
CA ARG A 238 -25.92 -0.38 -8.40
C ARG A 238 -24.53 -0.85 -8.81
N ALA A 239 -23.50 -0.01 -8.69
CA ALA A 239 -22.12 -0.41 -8.97
C ALA A 239 -21.60 -1.52 -8.03
N LEU A 240 -22.10 -1.59 -6.79
CA LEU A 240 -21.74 -2.61 -5.80
C LEU A 240 -22.67 -3.84 -5.77
N THR A 241 -23.77 -3.85 -6.54
CA THR A 241 -24.75 -4.94 -6.56
C THR A 241 -25.03 -5.54 -7.93
N VAL A 242 -24.98 -4.77 -9.02
CA VAL A 242 -25.29 -5.28 -10.37
C VAL A 242 -24.11 -6.08 -10.92
N PRO A 243 -24.27 -7.37 -11.31
CA PRO A 243 -23.14 -8.23 -11.68
C PRO A 243 -22.33 -7.70 -12.86
N ASP A 244 -22.98 -7.09 -13.85
CA ASP A 244 -22.31 -6.55 -15.03
C ASP A 244 -21.50 -5.28 -14.73
N MET A 245 -21.97 -4.45 -13.79
CA MET A 245 -21.19 -3.32 -13.28
C MET A 245 -19.96 -3.82 -12.52
N ILE A 246 -20.13 -4.81 -11.65
CA ILE A 246 -19.02 -5.37 -10.87
C ILE A 246 -17.97 -5.97 -11.81
N ARG A 247 -18.39 -6.77 -12.80
CA ARG A 247 -17.52 -7.28 -13.87
C ARG A 247 -16.78 -6.17 -14.63
N ALA A 248 -17.42 -5.03 -14.88
CA ALA A 248 -16.80 -3.90 -15.58
C ALA A 248 -15.68 -3.22 -14.78
N PHE A 249 -15.68 -3.28 -13.44
CA PHE A 249 -14.56 -2.75 -12.62
C PHE A 249 -13.58 -3.82 -12.12
N THR A 250 -13.99 -5.09 -12.02
CA THR A 250 -13.12 -6.22 -11.62
C THR A 250 -12.45 -6.96 -12.78
N GLY A 251 -12.65 -6.54 -14.03
CA GLY A 251 -12.01 -7.16 -15.20
C GLY A 251 -12.65 -8.49 -15.62
N GLY A 252 -13.97 -8.59 -15.62
CA GLY A 252 -14.75 -9.72 -16.16
C GLY A 252 -14.86 -10.95 -15.27
N ASN A 253 -13.79 -11.34 -14.57
CA ASN A 253 -13.77 -12.53 -13.70
C ASN A 253 -14.44 -12.28 -12.33
N ALA A 254 -15.78 -12.18 -12.36
CA ALA A 254 -16.65 -12.07 -11.19
C ALA A 254 -17.95 -12.87 -11.34
N GLU A 255 -18.32 -13.57 -10.27
CA GLU A 255 -19.57 -14.32 -10.10
C GLU A 255 -20.28 -13.83 -8.84
N LEU A 256 -21.56 -13.45 -8.94
CA LEU A 256 -22.34 -12.93 -7.82
C LEU A 256 -23.80 -13.39 -7.84
N GLU A 257 -24.30 -13.81 -6.68
CA GLU A 257 -25.72 -14.03 -6.41
C GLU A 257 -26.25 -12.86 -5.57
N VAL A 258 -26.97 -11.92 -6.21
CA VAL A 258 -27.40 -10.65 -5.60
C VAL A 258 -28.66 -10.84 -4.75
N LYS A 259 -28.54 -11.59 -3.65
CA LYS A 259 -29.61 -11.92 -2.71
C LYS A 259 -29.05 -12.02 -1.29
N PRO A 260 -29.85 -11.76 -0.23
CA PRO A 260 -29.45 -12.12 1.14
C PRO A 260 -29.12 -13.63 1.22
N GLY A 261 -27.94 -13.96 1.74
CA GLY A 261 -27.37 -15.31 1.76
C GLY A 261 -26.68 -15.75 0.47
N GLY A 262 -26.79 -14.99 -0.63
CA GLY A 262 -26.15 -15.26 -1.91
C GLY A 262 -24.64 -15.01 -1.86
N LYS A 263 -23.88 -15.82 -2.61
CA LYS A 263 -22.40 -15.80 -2.60
C LYS A 263 -21.82 -14.87 -3.68
N PHE A 264 -20.58 -14.46 -3.47
CA PHE A 264 -19.77 -13.83 -4.52
C PHE A 264 -18.33 -14.32 -4.53
N ILE A 265 -17.75 -14.28 -5.73
CA ILE A 265 -16.35 -14.57 -6.03
C ILE A 265 -15.85 -13.46 -6.96
N LEU A 266 -14.77 -12.78 -6.56
CA LEU A 266 -14.22 -11.62 -7.26
C LEU A 266 -12.72 -11.82 -7.50
N PHE A 267 -12.18 -11.10 -8.50
CA PHE A 267 -10.76 -11.10 -8.86
C PHE A 267 -10.22 -12.52 -9.08
N GLY A 268 -10.93 -13.32 -9.87
CA GLY A 268 -10.50 -14.68 -10.27
C GLY A 268 -10.44 -15.72 -9.14
N GLY A 269 -11.09 -15.48 -8.00
CA GLY A 269 -11.10 -16.40 -6.85
C GLY A 269 -10.38 -15.87 -5.61
N ASN A 270 -9.52 -14.86 -5.76
CA ASN A 270 -8.72 -14.31 -4.68
C ASN A 270 -9.57 -13.67 -3.57
N VAL A 271 -10.76 -13.15 -3.89
CA VAL A 271 -11.73 -12.63 -2.92
C VAL A 271 -13.03 -13.41 -3.01
N SER A 272 -13.59 -13.80 -1.86
CA SER A 272 -14.88 -14.49 -1.78
C SER A 272 -15.69 -14.06 -0.54
N GLY A 273 -17.00 -14.26 -0.59
CA GLY A 273 -17.90 -13.88 0.50
C GLY A 273 -19.37 -14.16 0.20
N SER A 274 -20.24 -13.55 1.01
CA SER A 274 -21.69 -13.67 0.88
C SER A 274 -22.39 -12.41 1.37
N PHE A 275 -23.46 -11.97 0.69
CA PHE A 275 -24.30 -10.89 1.18
C PHE A 275 -25.10 -11.34 2.41
N GLU A 276 -25.10 -10.55 3.48
CA GLU A 276 -25.90 -10.80 4.69
C GLU A 276 -27.20 -9.97 4.65
N GLU A 277 -27.08 -8.69 4.32
CA GLU A 277 -28.14 -7.69 4.42
C GLU A 277 -27.98 -6.70 3.27
N LEU A 278 -29.07 -6.41 2.56
CA LEU A 278 -29.10 -5.50 1.41
C LEU A 278 -30.26 -4.52 1.63
N VAL A 279 -29.94 -3.26 1.87
CA VAL A 279 -30.90 -2.15 2.01
C VAL A 279 -30.63 -1.19 0.87
N GLU A 280 -31.60 -1.08 -0.04
CA GLU A 280 -31.47 -0.32 -1.29
C GLU A 280 -31.02 1.11 -1.02
N ASN A 281 -29.94 1.51 -1.71
CA ASN A 281 -29.33 2.85 -1.70
C ASN A 281 -28.75 3.32 -0.35
N GLU A 282 -28.97 2.63 0.78
CA GLU A 282 -28.47 3.03 2.10
C GLU A 282 -27.31 2.17 2.62
N LYS A 283 -27.41 0.83 2.52
CA LYS A 283 -26.54 -0.06 3.30
C LYS A 283 -26.38 -1.44 2.66
N ILE A 284 -25.14 -1.92 2.60
CA ILE A 284 -24.80 -3.29 2.18
C ILE A 284 -23.99 -3.94 3.29
N VAL A 285 -24.37 -5.14 3.72
CA VAL A 285 -23.58 -5.97 4.64
C VAL A 285 -23.21 -7.26 3.94
N GLN A 286 -21.94 -7.66 4.08
CA GLN A 286 -21.45 -8.91 3.52
C GLN A 286 -20.34 -9.54 4.38
N SER A 287 -20.30 -10.87 4.40
CA SER A 287 -19.10 -11.60 4.78
C SER A 287 -18.06 -11.46 3.66
N TRP A 288 -16.78 -11.41 4.01
CA TRP A 288 -15.69 -11.15 3.06
C TRP A 288 -14.38 -11.78 3.55
N ARG A 289 -13.63 -12.39 2.63
CA ARG A 289 -12.28 -12.92 2.89
C ARG A 289 -11.39 -12.94 1.65
N PHE A 290 -10.09 -12.89 1.89
CA PHE A 290 -9.11 -13.38 0.92
C PHE A 290 -9.07 -14.93 0.89
N GLN A 291 -8.67 -15.47 -0.27
CA GLN A 291 -8.38 -16.90 -0.46
C GLN A 291 -7.20 -17.35 0.43
N SER A 292 -6.24 -16.46 0.71
CA SER A 292 -5.08 -16.72 1.56
C SER A 292 -5.40 -16.82 3.06
N TRP A 293 -6.60 -16.46 3.50
CA TRP A 293 -7.01 -16.57 4.91
C TRP A 293 -7.34 -18.00 5.31
N GLN A 294 -7.22 -18.30 6.61
CA GLN A 294 -7.52 -19.63 7.16
C GLN A 294 -8.94 -20.10 6.76
N PRO A 295 -9.14 -21.38 6.40
CA PRO A 295 -10.45 -21.90 6.02
C PRO A 295 -11.52 -21.61 7.07
N GLY A 296 -12.65 -21.03 6.64
CA GLY A 296 -13.75 -20.63 7.52
C GLY A 296 -13.62 -19.24 8.16
N HIS A 297 -12.44 -18.61 8.14
CA HIS A 297 -12.27 -17.26 8.64
C HIS A 297 -12.83 -16.23 7.65
N HIS A 298 -13.84 -15.48 8.08
CA HIS A 298 -14.46 -14.40 7.30
C HIS A 298 -14.52 -13.14 8.16
N SER A 299 -14.14 -12.01 7.58
CA SER A 299 -14.42 -10.69 8.12
C SER A 299 -15.84 -10.27 7.74
N ARG A 300 -16.43 -9.35 8.49
CA ARG A 300 -17.75 -8.78 8.20
C ARG A 300 -17.62 -7.33 7.77
N VAL A 301 -18.11 -7.02 6.58
CA VAL A 301 -18.06 -5.70 5.94
C VAL A 301 -19.44 -5.06 6.02
N VAL A 302 -19.48 -3.78 6.38
CA VAL A 302 -20.66 -2.91 6.32
C VAL A 302 -20.30 -1.69 5.48
N PHE A 303 -20.95 -1.54 4.33
CA PHE A 303 -21.01 -0.27 3.59
C PHE A 303 -22.21 0.52 4.10
N SER A 304 -21.99 1.80 4.40
CA SER A 304 -23.05 2.79 4.62
C SER A 304 -22.91 3.90 3.57
N LEU A 305 -23.94 4.11 2.76
CA LEU A 305 -24.00 5.15 1.75
C LEU A 305 -24.76 6.35 2.31
N LYS A 306 -24.25 7.56 2.09
CA LYS A 306 -24.87 8.81 2.50
C LYS A 306 -24.76 9.82 1.37
N ASP A 307 -25.87 10.19 0.75
CA ASP A 307 -25.89 11.31 -0.20
C ASP A 307 -25.75 12.65 0.52
N ASP A 308 -24.86 13.52 0.05
CA ASP A 308 -24.91 14.95 0.34
C ASP A 308 -25.73 15.67 -0.76
N PRO A 309 -26.96 16.12 -0.45
CA PRO A 309 -27.86 16.74 -1.42
C PRO A 309 -27.41 18.12 -1.89
N LYS A 310 -26.31 18.69 -1.36
CA LYS A 310 -25.79 20.02 -1.76
C LYS A 310 -24.86 19.96 -2.96
N GLU A 311 -24.18 18.84 -3.17
CA GLU A 311 -23.18 18.70 -4.25
C GLU A 311 -23.50 17.55 -5.23
N GLY A 312 -24.44 16.66 -4.91
CA GLY A 312 -24.71 15.47 -5.73
C GLY A 312 -23.63 14.40 -5.58
N ASN A 313 -23.02 14.35 -4.40
CA ASN A 313 -21.92 13.46 -4.03
C ASN A 313 -22.40 12.44 -2.99
N THR A 314 -21.98 11.17 -3.10
CA THR A 314 -22.19 10.16 -2.05
C THR A 314 -20.93 9.97 -1.23
N ILE A 315 -21.04 10.03 0.10
CA ILE A 315 -20.01 9.56 1.02
C ILE A 315 -20.28 8.09 1.32
N LEU A 316 -19.33 7.22 0.97
CA LEU A 316 -19.35 5.81 1.34
C LEU A 316 -18.44 5.59 2.55
N GLN A 317 -19.02 5.11 3.64
CA GLN A 317 -18.32 4.68 4.85
C GLN A 317 -18.27 3.15 4.86
N LEU A 318 -17.06 2.59 4.82
CA LEU A 318 -16.77 1.17 4.95
C LEU A 318 -16.31 0.87 6.37
N LYS A 319 -17.04 0.01 7.08
CA LYS A 319 -16.59 -0.59 8.35
C LYS A 319 -16.46 -2.09 8.19
N GLN A 320 -15.23 -2.59 8.25
CA GLN A 320 -14.90 -4.01 8.19
C GLN A 320 -14.35 -4.47 9.53
N THR A 321 -14.91 -5.55 10.07
CA THR A 321 -14.57 -6.07 11.40
C THR A 321 -14.12 -7.53 11.30
N GLY A 322 -13.17 -7.93 12.14
CA GLY A 322 -12.64 -9.30 12.13
C GLY A 322 -11.66 -9.57 10.98
N VAL A 323 -10.78 -8.62 10.66
CA VAL A 323 -9.69 -8.79 9.68
C VAL A 323 -8.43 -9.31 10.39
N PRO A 324 -7.74 -10.37 9.92
CA PRO A 324 -6.46 -10.80 10.48
C PRO A 324 -5.44 -9.66 10.50
N ILE A 325 -4.80 -9.39 11.64
CA ILE A 325 -3.91 -8.22 11.80
C ILE A 325 -2.80 -8.15 10.73
N GLN A 326 -2.31 -9.29 10.28
CA GLN A 326 -1.28 -9.40 9.24
C GLN A 326 -1.73 -8.92 7.85
N ASP A 327 -3.04 -8.95 7.55
CA ASP A 327 -3.61 -8.53 6.26
C ASP A 327 -4.37 -7.19 6.36
N ILE A 328 -4.40 -6.48 7.50
CA ILE A 328 -5.20 -5.24 7.63
C ILE A 328 -4.80 -4.19 6.59
N GLU A 329 -3.51 -3.88 6.45
CA GLU A 329 -3.06 -2.85 5.52
C GLU A 329 -3.22 -3.28 4.05
N ARG A 330 -2.97 -4.57 3.77
CA ARG A 330 -3.23 -5.20 2.46
C ARG A 330 -4.72 -5.15 2.08
N THR A 331 -5.60 -5.33 3.06
CA THR A 331 -7.07 -5.23 2.88
C THR A 331 -7.45 -3.79 2.60
N ARG A 332 -6.92 -2.82 3.35
CA ARG A 332 -7.09 -1.37 3.11
C ARG A 332 -6.65 -0.94 1.72
N GLU A 333 -5.42 -1.29 1.30
CA GLU A 333 -4.95 -0.96 -0.06
C GLU A 333 -5.77 -1.70 -1.12
N GLY A 334 -6.13 -2.96 -0.85
CA GLY A 334 -6.97 -3.78 -1.74
C GLY A 334 -8.31 -3.10 -2.05
N TRP A 335 -9.01 -2.60 -1.03
CA TRP A 335 -10.20 -1.77 -1.23
C TRP A 335 -9.88 -0.49 -2.04
N LYS A 336 -8.79 0.22 -1.70
CA LYS A 336 -8.36 1.46 -2.39
C LYS A 336 -8.17 1.26 -3.89
N ARG A 337 -7.32 0.32 -4.26
CA ARG A 337 -6.83 0.09 -5.63
C ARG A 337 -7.84 -0.64 -6.52
N TYR A 338 -8.54 -1.64 -5.98
CA TYR A 338 -9.39 -2.56 -6.75
C TYR A 338 -10.90 -2.30 -6.63
N TYR A 339 -11.36 -1.52 -5.64
CA TYR A 339 -12.78 -1.12 -5.55
C TYR A 339 -12.94 0.38 -5.80
N TRP A 340 -12.49 1.26 -4.90
CA TRP A 340 -12.75 2.69 -5.02
C TRP A 340 -12.11 3.28 -6.28
N ASP A 341 -10.82 3.09 -6.50
CA ASP A 341 -10.14 3.66 -7.67
C ASP A 341 -10.51 2.94 -8.97
N ALA A 342 -11.00 1.69 -8.91
CA ALA A 342 -11.57 0.99 -10.06
C ALA A 342 -12.93 1.58 -10.47
N MET A 343 -13.89 1.69 -9.53
CA MET A 343 -15.19 2.33 -9.78
C MET A 343 -15.06 3.78 -10.27
N LYS A 344 -14.11 4.55 -9.71
CA LYS A 344 -13.80 5.91 -10.19
C LYS A 344 -13.31 5.95 -11.65
N ARG A 345 -12.56 4.94 -12.11
CA ARG A 345 -12.10 4.80 -13.51
C ARG A 345 -13.21 4.31 -14.43
N THR A 346 -13.91 3.23 -14.07
CA THR A 346 -14.91 2.57 -14.91
C THR A 346 -16.20 3.40 -15.06
N PHE A 347 -16.64 4.09 -14.01
CA PHE A 347 -17.92 4.82 -13.98
C PHE A 347 -17.77 6.34 -13.87
N GLY A 348 -16.55 6.86 -13.89
CA GLY A 348 -16.29 8.31 -13.80
C GLY A 348 -16.52 8.95 -12.42
N PHE A 349 -16.91 8.17 -11.40
CA PHE A 349 -17.26 8.67 -10.05
C PHE A 349 -16.13 9.42 -9.31
N GLY A 350 -14.92 9.53 -9.88
CA GLY A 350 -13.76 10.18 -9.27
C GLY A 350 -13.64 11.68 -9.52
N SER A 351 -14.04 12.17 -10.70
CA SER A 351 -13.89 13.57 -11.12
C SER A 351 -14.52 13.78 -12.50
N PHE A 352 -14.98 15.00 -12.79
CA PHE A 352 -15.47 15.39 -14.12
C PHE A 352 -14.52 14.98 -15.26
N LEU A 353 -15.10 14.50 -16.36
CA LEU A 353 -14.47 14.52 -17.68
C LEU A 353 -14.48 15.97 -18.20
N CYS A 354 -13.29 16.56 -18.32
CA CYS A 354 -13.02 17.89 -18.88
C CYS A 354 -11.75 17.84 -19.74
#